data_AF-A0A7S0H7Z1-F1
#
_entry.id   AF-A0A7S0H7Z1-F1
#
_cell.length_a   1.000
_cell.length_b   1.000
_cell.length_c   1.000
_cell.angle_alpha   90.00
_cell.angle_beta   90.00
_cell.angle_gamma   90.00
#
_symmetry.space_group_name_H-M   'P 1'
#
loop_
_entity.id
_entity.type
_entity.pdbx_description
1 polymer ?
#
loop_
_entity_poly.entity_id
_entity_poly.type
_entity_poly.pdbx_seq_one_letter_code
_entity_poly.pdbx_strand_id
1 'polypeptide(L)'
;GQGSMRMRADFLILSFSLLLIVSGDARRSDRRSSQSDGDVCKAASLFPDYEKLHLKMLKLAEHETLRSQARFVVFRICCGELGNRLLGLVSSFLLALMTDRALLIDWPQVPGFSGDAFDDLFETSHNLPSNFQSLLRRWNLPIENAQSMMKVLELNNARPEPYEHLLCSNLSKAYGDVPFIVATSNQYFVPALHFNSFYRQRIEELFGSCDAGGGDGQEGRERARKA
;
A
#
# COMPACT_ATOMS: atom_id res chain seq x y z
N GLY A 1 36.54 0.78 -1.17
CA GLY A 1 35.77 1.99 -1.52
C GLY A 1 34.32 1.74 -1.21
N GLN A 2 33.71 2.59 -0.38
CA GLN A 2 32.33 2.46 0.07
C GLN A 2 31.35 2.74 -1.07
N GLY A 3 30.63 1.71 -1.52
CA GLY A 3 29.50 1.83 -2.43
C GLY A 3 28.19 1.92 -1.64
N SER A 4 27.68 3.14 -1.46
CA SER A 4 26.35 3.40 -0.93
C SER A 4 25.30 2.99 -1.98
N MET A 5 24.70 1.81 -1.82
CA MET A 5 23.60 1.35 -2.69
C MET A 5 22.25 1.77 -2.10
N ARG A 6 21.61 2.70 -2.83
CA ARG A 6 20.23 3.17 -2.68
C ARG A 6 19.24 2.02 -2.88
N MET A 7 18.16 2.01 -2.11
CA MET A 7 16.93 1.31 -2.46
C MET A 7 16.53 1.78 -3.86
N ARG A 8 16.61 0.92 -4.88
CA ARG A 8 16.17 1.30 -6.23
C ARG A 8 14.65 1.22 -6.29
N ALA A 9 14.08 2.22 -6.95
CA ALA A 9 12.66 2.46 -7.09
C ALA A 9 11.87 1.32 -7.77
N ASP A 10 12.53 0.25 -8.20
CA ASP A 10 11.99 -0.75 -9.11
C ASP A 10 10.91 -1.66 -8.45
N PHE A 11 11.06 -2.01 -7.17
CA PHE A 11 10.04 -2.77 -6.42
C PHE A 11 8.71 -1.98 -6.27
N LEU A 12 8.84 -0.67 -6.08
CA LEU A 12 7.72 0.24 -5.86
C LEU A 12 7.10 0.70 -7.20
N ILE A 13 7.89 0.80 -8.27
CA ILE A 13 7.41 1.06 -9.63
C ILE A 13 6.61 -0.14 -10.18
N LEU A 14 7.00 -1.39 -9.87
CA LEU A 14 6.19 -2.57 -10.23
C LEU A 14 4.85 -2.58 -9.46
N SER A 15 4.86 -2.18 -8.20
CA SER A 15 3.64 -2.00 -7.39
C SER A 15 2.74 -0.90 -7.97
N PHE A 16 3.32 0.19 -8.49
CA PHE A 16 2.60 1.28 -9.16
C PHE A 16 2.05 0.85 -10.52
N SER A 17 2.81 0.06 -11.28
CA SER A 17 2.36 -0.50 -12.55
C SER A 17 1.19 -1.45 -12.34
N LEU A 18 1.25 -2.31 -11.31
CA LEU A 18 0.13 -3.18 -10.93
C LEU A 18 -1.08 -2.37 -10.44
N LEU A 19 -0.86 -1.32 -9.65
CA LEU A 19 -1.93 -0.47 -9.13
C LEU A 19 -2.60 0.37 -10.25
N LEU A 20 -1.83 0.88 -11.22
CA LEU A 20 -2.33 1.59 -12.40
C LEU A 20 -3.05 0.65 -13.39
N ILE A 21 -2.50 -0.55 -13.63
CA ILE A 21 -3.13 -1.58 -14.48
C ILE A 21 -4.49 -2.00 -13.90
N VAL A 22 -4.60 -2.12 -12.58
CA VAL A 22 -5.86 -2.53 -11.90
C VAL A 22 -6.83 -1.35 -11.73
N SER A 23 -6.36 -0.10 -11.68
CA SER A 23 -7.23 1.09 -11.58
C SER A 23 -7.98 1.46 -12.88
N GLY A 24 -7.79 0.69 -13.95
CA GLY A 24 -8.71 0.71 -15.09
C GLY A 24 -8.59 1.91 -16.04
N ASP A 25 -7.38 2.46 -16.24
CA ASP A 25 -7.15 3.37 -17.37
C ASP A 25 -6.74 2.63 -18.66
N ALA A 26 -7.54 1.60 -18.98
CA ALA A 26 -7.52 0.92 -20.26
C ALA A 26 -8.44 1.64 -21.25
N ARG A 27 -8.14 2.89 -21.60
CA ARG A 27 -8.69 3.51 -22.82
C ARG A 27 -7.64 4.37 -23.51
N ARG A 28 -6.93 3.77 -24.47
CA ARG A 28 -7.27 3.80 -25.90
C ARG A 28 -5.98 3.57 -26.69
N SER A 29 -5.92 2.42 -27.34
CA SER A 29 -5.00 2.16 -28.44
C SER A 29 -5.12 3.26 -29.49
N ASP A 30 -3.95 3.66 -30.01
CA ASP A 30 -3.71 4.25 -31.33
C ASP A 30 -3.84 5.78 -31.47
N ARG A 31 -2.70 6.49 -31.32
CA ARG A 31 -2.08 7.30 -32.39
C ARG A 31 -0.89 8.14 -31.88
N ARG A 32 0.24 7.94 -32.56
CA ARG A 32 1.35 8.89 -32.82
C ARG A 32 1.99 9.60 -31.62
N SER A 33 3.20 9.12 -31.31
CA SER A 33 4.44 9.89 -31.12
C SER A 33 4.31 11.38 -30.78
N SER A 34 5.00 11.76 -29.70
CA SER A 34 5.37 13.11 -29.24
C SER A 34 4.34 13.89 -28.41
N GLN A 35 4.23 13.53 -27.12
CA GLN A 35 4.05 14.43 -25.94
C GLN A 35 3.49 13.60 -24.78
N SER A 36 4.32 13.24 -23.79
CA SER A 36 3.84 12.58 -22.57
C SER A 36 4.77 12.85 -21.37
N ASP A 37 5.17 14.11 -21.21
CA ASP A 37 6.00 14.56 -20.06
C ASP A 37 5.15 15.23 -18.95
N GLY A 38 3.81 15.13 -19.05
CA GLY A 38 2.87 15.85 -18.17
C GLY A 38 2.23 15.03 -17.04
N ASP A 39 2.26 13.70 -17.11
CA ASP A 39 1.39 12.85 -16.27
C ASP A 39 2.08 12.28 -15.02
N VAL A 40 3.34 12.65 -14.75
CA VAL A 40 4.16 12.12 -13.65
C VAL A 40 4.15 13.08 -12.46
N CYS A 41 3.00 13.44 -11.89
CA CYS A 41 2.94 14.32 -10.73
C CYS A 41 2.21 13.67 -9.53
N LYS A 42 2.78 13.87 -8.33
CA LYS A 42 2.45 13.30 -7.00
C LYS A 42 2.71 11.82 -6.76
N ALA A 43 2.43 10.94 -7.70
CA ALA A 43 2.80 9.52 -7.59
C ALA A 43 4.30 9.31 -7.36
N ALA A 44 5.12 10.12 -8.03
CA ALA A 44 6.57 10.06 -7.93
C ALA A 44 7.12 10.49 -6.56
N SER A 45 6.43 11.38 -5.83
CA SER A 45 6.81 11.79 -4.47
C SER A 45 6.31 10.85 -3.38
N LEU A 46 5.32 10.00 -3.67
CA LEU A 46 4.76 9.04 -2.71
C LEU A 46 5.83 8.10 -2.12
N PHE A 47 6.74 7.62 -2.97
CA PHE A 47 7.69 6.59 -2.57
C PHE A 47 8.80 7.11 -1.65
N PRO A 48 9.49 8.23 -1.94
CA PRO A 48 10.44 8.81 -1.00
C PRO A 48 9.83 9.13 0.38
N ASP A 49 8.60 9.64 0.40
CA ASP A 49 7.90 9.98 1.64
C ASP A 49 7.54 8.72 2.44
N TYR A 50 7.04 7.70 1.75
CA TYR A 50 6.73 6.43 2.39
C TYR A 50 7.99 5.69 2.85
N GLU A 51 9.08 5.71 2.08
CA GLU A 51 10.36 5.12 2.50
C GLU A 51 10.85 5.77 3.80
N LYS A 52 10.76 7.11 3.89
CA LYS A 52 11.11 7.85 5.11
C LYS A 52 10.21 7.46 6.29
N LEU A 53 8.91 7.33 6.07
CA LEU A 53 7.96 6.84 7.09
C LEU A 53 8.33 5.42 7.53
N HIS A 54 8.59 4.53 6.59
CA HIS A 54 8.90 3.13 6.84
C HIS A 54 10.18 2.99 7.67
N LEU A 55 11.26 3.67 7.28
CA LEU A 55 12.51 3.72 8.03
C LEU A 55 12.33 4.32 9.42
N LYS A 56 11.48 5.34 9.58
CA LYS A 56 11.16 5.91 10.89
C LYS A 56 10.51 4.86 11.81
N MET A 57 9.55 4.08 11.31
CA MET A 57 8.88 3.05 12.11
C MET A 57 9.84 1.94 12.54
N LEU A 58 10.74 1.53 11.65
CA LEU A 58 11.77 0.55 12.00
C LEU A 58 12.73 1.06 13.08
N LYS A 59 13.19 2.32 12.97
CA LYS A 59 14.03 2.93 14.01
C LYS A 59 13.31 3.01 15.36
N LEU A 60 12.04 3.41 15.36
CA LEU A 60 11.23 3.42 16.60
C LEU A 60 11.11 2.02 17.20
N ALA A 61 10.96 0.99 16.37
CA ALA A 61 10.86 -0.40 16.81
C ALA A 61 12.16 -0.97 17.40
N GLU A 62 13.31 -0.43 17.01
CA GLU A 62 14.63 -0.81 17.55
C GLU A 62 14.86 -0.24 18.96
N HIS A 63 14.32 0.95 19.24
CA HIS A 63 14.44 1.59 20.54
C HIS A 63 13.40 1.08 21.53
N GLU A 64 13.84 0.38 22.59
CA GLU A 64 12.96 -0.24 23.59
C GLU A 64 11.94 0.73 24.21
N THR A 65 12.35 1.96 24.49
CA THR A 65 11.48 2.99 25.09
C THR A 65 10.49 3.63 24.11
N LEU A 66 10.79 3.59 22.80
CA LEU A 66 9.97 4.20 21.76
C LEU A 66 9.18 3.17 20.94
N ARG A 67 9.39 1.89 21.20
CA ARG A 67 8.78 0.76 20.47
C ARG A 67 7.26 0.84 20.41
N SER A 68 6.62 1.33 21.47
CA SER A 68 5.16 1.52 21.53
C SER A 68 4.62 2.53 20.50
N GLN A 69 5.48 3.38 19.94
CA GLN A 69 5.12 4.35 18.89
C GLN A 69 5.25 3.76 17.48
N ALA A 70 5.92 2.61 17.33
CA ALA A 70 6.10 1.96 16.05
C ALA A 70 4.79 1.28 15.62
N ARG A 71 4.33 1.60 14.41
CA ARG A 71 3.06 1.08 13.87
C ARG A 71 3.26 0.44 12.52
N PHE A 72 2.64 -0.73 12.36
CA PHE A 72 2.82 -1.59 11.22
C PHE A 72 1.49 -2.11 10.69
N VAL A 73 1.42 -2.25 9.38
CA VAL A 73 0.51 -3.17 8.69
C VAL A 73 1.34 -4.39 8.34
N VAL A 74 0.86 -5.58 8.67
CA VAL A 74 1.49 -6.84 8.29
C VAL A 74 0.62 -7.48 7.23
N PHE A 75 1.11 -7.57 5.99
CA PHE A 75 0.46 -8.41 5.00
C PHE A 75 0.92 -9.84 5.22
N ARG A 76 0.00 -10.67 5.72
CA ARG A 76 0.20 -12.11 5.83
C ARG A 76 -0.50 -12.77 4.66
N ILE A 77 0.27 -13.53 3.89
CA ILE A 77 -0.32 -14.31 2.81
C ILE A 77 -1.33 -15.28 3.35
N CYS A 78 -2.45 -15.34 2.66
CA CYS A 78 -3.39 -16.43 2.79
C CYS A 78 -3.53 -17.17 1.47
N CYS A 79 -4.47 -18.12 1.45
CA CYS A 79 -4.83 -18.95 0.31
C CYS A 79 -5.02 -18.17 -1.00
N GLY A 80 -4.91 -18.89 -2.12
CA GLY A 80 -5.04 -18.33 -3.46
C GLY A 80 -3.73 -18.41 -4.26
N GLU A 81 -3.85 -18.13 -5.56
CA GLU A 81 -2.72 -18.11 -6.50
C GLU A 81 -1.89 -16.84 -6.36
N LEU A 82 -0.72 -16.80 -7.01
CA LEU A 82 0.20 -15.67 -6.96
C LEU A 82 -0.49 -14.33 -7.25
N GLY A 83 -1.35 -14.26 -8.27
CA GLY A 83 -2.10 -13.04 -8.62
C GLY A 83 -2.94 -12.50 -7.45
N ASN A 84 -3.68 -13.37 -6.75
CA ASN A 84 -4.49 -12.97 -5.59
C ASN A 84 -3.63 -12.47 -4.43
N ARG A 85 -2.46 -13.10 -4.22
CA ARG A 85 -1.51 -12.67 -3.17
C ARG A 85 -0.94 -11.28 -3.49
N LEU A 86 -0.60 -11.02 -4.76
CA LEU A 86 -0.12 -9.72 -5.22
C LEU A 86 -1.20 -8.65 -5.06
N LEU A 87 -2.45 -8.94 -5.42
CA LEU A 87 -3.58 -8.02 -5.21
C LEU A 87 -3.80 -7.70 -3.73
N GLY A 88 -3.73 -8.70 -2.85
CA GLY A 88 -3.81 -8.51 -1.41
C GLY A 88 -2.63 -7.70 -0.85
N LEU A 89 -1.41 -7.93 -1.34
CA LEU A 89 -0.22 -7.19 -0.95
C LEU A 89 -0.35 -5.71 -1.32
N VAL A 90 -0.71 -5.40 -2.57
CA VAL A 90 -0.90 -4.03 -3.06
C VAL A 90 -2.02 -3.32 -2.28
N SER A 91 -3.13 -4.01 -2.02
CA SER A 91 -4.22 -3.46 -1.21
C SER A 91 -3.78 -3.17 0.24
N SER A 92 -2.94 -4.02 0.81
CA SER A 92 -2.36 -3.84 2.15
C SER A 92 -1.34 -2.70 2.21
N PHE A 93 -0.61 -2.45 1.12
CA PHE A 93 0.24 -1.28 0.99
C PHE A 93 -0.58 0.01 1.03
N LEU A 94 -1.71 0.06 0.33
CA LEU A 94 -2.63 1.20 0.42
C LEU A 94 -3.17 1.38 1.85
N LEU A 95 -3.53 0.30 2.54
CA LEU A 95 -3.93 0.36 3.94
C LEU A 95 -2.82 0.96 4.83
N ALA A 96 -1.56 0.59 4.58
CA ALA A 96 -0.41 1.14 5.30
C ALA A 96 -0.27 2.65 5.08
N LEU A 97 -0.45 3.12 3.83
CA LEU A 97 -0.48 4.54 3.50
C LEU A 97 -1.61 5.28 4.22
N MET A 98 -2.83 4.72 4.24
CA MET A 98 -4.00 5.37 4.84
C MET A 98 -3.92 5.45 6.37
N THR A 99 -3.17 4.54 6.99
CA THR A 99 -3.04 4.44 8.45
C THR A 99 -1.72 4.97 9.01
N ASP A 100 -0.86 5.54 8.14
CA ASP A 100 0.48 6.03 8.47
C ASP A 100 1.35 4.97 9.17
N ARG A 101 1.34 3.75 8.61
CA ARG A 101 2.05 2.58 9.13
C ARG A 101 3.08 2.07 8.15
N ALA A 102 4.11 1.41 8.67
CA ALA A 102 5.06 0.67 7.84
C ALA A 102 4.51 -0.72 7.47
N LEU A 103 4.56 -1.07 6.19
CA LEU A 103 4.18 -2.39 5.70
C LEU A 103 5.28 -3.41 5.98
N LEU A 104 4.95 -4.50 6.68
CA LEU A 104 5.78 -5.69 6.83
C LEU A 104 5.12 -6.84 6.07
N ILE A 105 5.94 -7.79 5.62
CA ILE A 105 5.47 -8.92 4.84
C ILE A 105 5.71 -10.20 5.64
N ASP A 106 4.67 -11.00 5.81
CA ASP A 106 4.72 -12.35 6.39
C ASP A 106 4.46 -13.33 5.24
N TRP A 107 5.54 -13.68 4.52
CA TRP A 107 5.58 -14.58 3.35
C TRP A 107 6.30 -15.89 3.71
N PRO A 108 5.71 -16.75 4.57
CA PRO A 108 6.33 -18.01 4.91
C PRO A 108 6.37 -18.95 3.70
N GLN A 109 7.49 -19.66 3.54
CA GLN A 109 7.55 -20.77 2.60
C GLN A 109 6.84 -21.98 3.21
N VAL A 110 5.57 -22.18 2.83
CA VAL A 110 4.76 -23.30 3.32
C VAL A 110 4.64 -24.35 2.20
N PRO A 111 4.90 -25.65 2.48
CA PRO A 111 4.66 -26.71 1.51
C PRO A 111 3.21 -26.69 1.02
N GLY A 112 3.01 -26.71 -0.31
CA GLY A 112 1.68 -26.64 -0.94
C GLY A 112 1.27 -25.24 -1.44
N PHE A 113 2.02 -24.19 -1.11
CA PHE A 113 1.96 -22.92 -1.83
C PHE A 113 2.96 -22.99 -2.99
N SER A 114 2.47 -23.19 -4.22
CA SER A 114 3.34 -23.32 -5.39
C SER A 114 4.20 -22.06 -5.60
N GLY A 115 5.50 -22.29 -5.75
CA GLY A 115 6.35 -21.48 -6.61
C GLY A 115 7.45 -20.72 -5.90
N ASP A 116 7.14 -19.49 -5.52
CA ASP A 116 8.17 -18.45 -5.51
C ASP A 116 8.34 -17.85 -4.12
N ALA A 117 9.59 -17.80 -3.66
CA ALA A 117 9.96 -16.99 -2.51
C ALA A 117 9.63 -15.54 -2.82
N PHE A 118 9.32 -14.74 -1.80
CA PHE A 118 9.18 -13.31 -1.98
C PHE A 118 10.43 -12.71 -2.67
N ASP A 119 11.61 -13.19 -2.29
CA ASP A 119 12.90 -12.77 -2.83
C ASP A 119 13.12 -13.19 -4.30
N ASP A 120 12.36 -14.17 -4.82
CA ASP A 120 12.39 -14.55 -6.23
C ASP A 120 11.57 -13.58 -7.11
N LEU A 121 10.54 -12.97 -6.52
CA LEU A 121 9.62 -12.06 -7.18
C LEU A 121 10.10 -10.61 -7.10
N PHE A 122 10.96 -10.31 -6.14
CA PHE A 122 11.20 -8.96 -5.67
C PHE A 122 12.61 -8.77 -5.13
N GLU A 123 13.23 -7.63 -5.44
CA GLU A 123 14.51 -7.25 -4.84
C GLU A 123 14.34 -6.92 -3.35
N THR A 124 14.89 -7.77 -2.49
CA THR A 124 14.92 -7.53 -1.04
C THR A 124 16.05 -6.57 -0.69
N SER A 125 15.72 -5.45 -0.04
CA SER A 125 16.75 -4.60 0.55
C SER A 125 17.41 -5.32 1.73
N HIS A 126 18.71 -5.62 1.62
CA HIS A 126 19.51 -6.28 2.65
C HIS A 126 19.55 -5.53 4.00
N ASN A 127 19.11 -4.27 4.06
CA ASN A 127 19.25 -3.39 5.21
C ASN A 127 17.96 -3.11 5.99
N LEU A 128 16.81 -3.63 5.55
CA LEU A 128 15.55 -3.48 6.30
C LEU A 128 15.01 -4.86 6.68
N PRO A 129 14.61 -5.11 7.94
CA PRO A 129 13.77 -6.26 8.27
C PRO A 129 12.43 -6.10 7.54
N SER A 130 12.35 -6.63 6.32
CA SER A 130 11.15 -6.68 5.51
C SER A 130 10.13 -7.67 6.05
N ASN A 131 10.58 -8.60 6.92
CA ASN A 131 9.76 -9.69 7.42
C ASN A 131 9.32 -9.52 8.88
N PHE A 132 8.04 -9.81 9.10
CA PHE A 132 7.37 -9.66 10.40
C PHE A 132 7.99 -10.55 11.50
N GLN A 133 8.37 -11.78 11.14
CA GLN A 133 8.94 -12.75 12.07
C GLN A 133 10.28 -12.29 12.66
N SER A 134 11.13 -11.62 11.87
CA SER A 134 12.40 -11.09 12.37
C SER A 134 12.21 -9.91 13.29
N LEU A 135 11.18 -9.09 13.05
CA LEU A 135 10.81 -8.02 13.97
C LEU A 135 10.37 -8.59 15.34
N LEU A 136 9.47 -9.59 15.34
CA LEU A 136 9.02 -10.25 16.57
C LEU A 136 10.18 -10.90 17.34
N ARG A 137 11.08 -11.59 16.62
CA ARG A 137 12.30 -12.17 17.21
C ARG A 137 13.19 -11.11 17.85
N ARG A 138 13.39 -9.97 17.19
CA ARG A 138 14.17 -8.85 17.73
C ARG A 138 13.52 -8.25 18.99
N TRP A 139 12.20 -8.27 19.06
CA TRP A 139 11.45 -7.82 20.22
C TRP A 139 11.41 -8.85 21.36
N ASN A 140 12.04 -10.03 21.17
CA ASN A 140 11.93 -11.17 22.08
C ASN A 140 10.47 -11.49 22.44
N LEU A 141 9.58 -11.37 21.45
CA LEU A 141 8.14 -11.49 21.60
C LEU A 141 7.66 -12.72 20.82
N PRO A 142 7.36 -13.85 21.49
CA PRO A 142 6.71 -14.99 20.85
C PRO A 142 5.40 -14.57 20.21
N ILE A 143 5.04 -15.20 19.08
CA ILE A 143 3.84 -14.82 18.33
C ILE A 143 2.55 -14.92 19.15
N GLU A 144 2.48 -15.90 20.06
CA GLU A 144 1.39 -16.12 21.01
C GLU A 144 1.17 -14.91 21.92
N ASN A 145 2.26 -14.35 22.45
CA ASN A 145 2.21 -13.17 23.32
C ASN A 145 1.91 -11.89 22.52
N ALA A 146 2.37 -11.85 21.27
CA ALA A 146 2.14 -10.73 20.38
C ALA A 146 0.69 -10.64 19.88
N GLN A 147 -0.15 -11.69 20.03
CA GLN A 147 -1.57 -11.65 19.62
C GLN A 147 -2.35 -10.50 20.25
N SER A 148 -2.06 -10.19 21.52
CA SER A 148 -2.67 -9.05 22.24
C SER A 148 -2.33 -7.68 21.63
N MET A 149 -1.26 -7.61 20.84
CA MET A 149 -0.75 -6.42 20.16
C MET A 149 -1.19 -6.35 18.69
N MET A 150 -2.03 -7.29 18.25
CA MET A 150 -2.48 -7.42 16.87
C MET A 150 -3.99 -7.21 16.75
N LYS A 151 -4.41 -6.54 15.67
CA LYS A 151 -5.78 -6.61 15.15
C LYS A 151 -5.74 -7.29 13.80
N VAL A 152 -6.44 -8.41 13.68
CA VAL A 152 -6.50 -9.21 12.45
C VAL A 152 -7.67 -8.75 11.58
N LEU A 153 -7.39 -8.49 10.32
CA LEU A 153 -8.35 -8.20 9.26
C LEU A 153 -8.35 -9.37 8.26
N GLU A 154 -9.32 -10.27 8.41
CA GLU A 154 -9.54 -11.39 7.49
C GLU A 154 -10.44 -10.96 6.34
N LEU A 155 -9.84 -10.49 5.25
CA LEU A 155 -10.54 -9.90 4.10
C LEU A 155 -10.70 -10.94 3.00
N ASN A 156 -11.58 -11.90 3.26
CA ASN A 156 -11.80 -13.07 2.41
C ASN A 156 -13.24 -13.06 1.89
N ASN A 157 -13.51 -13.64 0.72
CA ASN A 157 -14.88 -13.71 0.15
C ASN A 157 -15.91 -14.43 1.03
N ALA A 158 -15.46 -15.18 2.04
CA ALA A 158 -16.32 -15.97 2.90
C ALA A 158 -17.00 -15.14 4.03
N ARG A 159 -16.54 -13.92 4.31
CA ARG A 159 -17.03 -13.10 5.45
C ARG A 159 -17.11 -11.61 5.08
N PRO A 160 -18.31 -11.02 5.01
CA PRO A 160 -18.47 -9.60 4.70
C PRO A 160 -18.17 -8.67 5.88
N GLU A 161 -18.27 -9.13 7.13
CA GLU A 161 -18.18 -8.28 8.33
C GLU A 161 -16.84 -7.51 8.44
N PRO A 162 -15.67 -8.12 8.13
CA PRO A 162 -14.40 -7.41 8.12
C PRO A 162 -14.32 -6.26 7.10
N TYR A 163 -15.11 -6.31 6.02
CA TYR A 163 -15.20 -5.24 5.03
C TYR A 163 -16.01 -4.03 5.51
N GLU A 164 -16.97 -4.21 6.41
CA GLU A 164 -17.72 -3.08 6.99
C GLU A 164 -16.80 -2.13 7.75
N HIS A 165 -15.82 -2.67 8.47
CA HIS A 165 -14.80 -1.86 9.13
C HIS A 165 -13.97 -1.08 8.11
N LEU A 166 -13.51 -1.73 7.03
CA LEU A 166 -12.77 -1.05 5.96
C LEU A 166 -13.57 0.06 5.28
N LEU A 167 -14.88 -0.10 5.12
CA LEU A 167 -15.75 0.86 4.44
C LEU A 167 -16.14 2.04 5.33
N CYS A 168 -16.41 1.79 6.61
CA CYS A 168 -17.13 2.76 7.45
C CYS A 168 -16.30 3.32 8.61
N SER A 169 -15.19 2.68 9.00
CA SER A 169 -14.43 3.07 10.19
C SER A 169 -13.24 3.97 9.85
N ASN A 170 -12.91 4.90 10.76
CA ASN A 170 -11.59 5.52 10.78
C ASN A 170 -10.59 4.50 11.37
N LEU A 171 -9.94 3.71 10.52
CA LEU A 171 -9.04 2.62 10.89
C LEU A 171 -7.82 3.14 11.69
N SER A 172 -7.38 4.37 11.43
CA SER A 172 -6.26 5.01 12.14
C SER A 172 -6.62 5.24 13.61
N LYS A 173 -7.88 5.59 13.89
CA LYS A 173 -8.42 5.72 15.26
C LYS A 173 -8.81 4.37 15.84
N ALA A 174 -9.51 3.53 15.07
CA ALA A 174 -10.05 2.25 15.52
C ALA A 174 -8.95 1.24 15.90
N TYR A 175 -7.78 1.33 15.27
CA TYR A 175 -6.62 0.49 15.56
C TYR A 175 -5.44 1.29 16.13
N GLY A 176 -5.68 2.52 16.61
CA GLY A 176 -4.62 3.41 17.10
C GLY A 176 -3.91 2.90 18.36
N ASP A 177 -4.54 1.97 19.09
CA ASP A 177 -4.05 1.33 20.31
C ASP A 177 -3.12 0.14 20.04
N VAL A 178 -3.16 -0.44 18.84
CA VAL A 178 -2.33 -1.60 18.50
C VAL A 178 -1.17 -1.25 17.56
N PRO A 179 0.02 -1.81 17.80
CA PRO A 179 1.16 -1.63 16.89
C PRO A 179 0.98 -2.40 15.59
N PHE A 180 0.23 -3.52 15.56
CA PHE A 180 0.11 -4.36 14.38
C PHE A 180 -1.34 -4.46 13.89
N ILE A 181 -1.58 -4.07 12.64
CA ILE A 181 -2.76 -4.48 11.87
C ILE A 181 -2.32 -5.63 10.97
N VAL A 182 -2.83 -6.83 11.19
CA VAL A 182 -2.48 -8.02 10.39
C VAL A 182 -3.56 -8.22 9.34
N ALA A 183 -3.26 -7.89 8.09
CA ALA A 183 -4.16 -8.09 6.96
C ALA A 183 -3.87 -9.44 6.30
N THR A 184 -4.89 -10.28 6.23
CA THR A 184 -4.88 -11.52 5.45
C THR A 184 -5.98 -11.42 4.40
N SER A 185 -5.63 -11.50 3.11
CA SER A 185 -6.60 -11.36 2.03
C SER A 185 -6.15 -12.07 0.78
N ASN A 186 -7.12 -12.61 0.04
CA ASN A 186 -6.96 -13.11 -1.32
C ASN A 186 -7.71 -12.24 -2.33
N GLN A 187 -8.10 -11.02 -1.95
CA GLN A 187 -8.91 -10.10 -2.74
C GLN A 187 -8.21 -8.76 -2.96
N TYR A 188 -8.65 -8.07 -4.01
CA TYR A 188 -8.33 -6.67 -4.23
C TYR A 188 -9.32 -5.77 -3.46
N PHE A 189 -8.92 -5.25 -2.31
CA PHE A 189 -9.81 -4.48 -1.41
C PHE A 189 -9.58 -2.97 -1.45
N VAL A 190 -8.78 -2.46 -2.40
CA VAL A 190 -8.62 -1.02 -2.65
C VAL A 190 -9.96 -0.30 -2.85
N PRO A 191 -10.96 -0.84 -3.59
CA PRO A 191 -12.24 -0.15 -3.75
C PRO A 191 -12.94 0.12 -2.41
N ALA A 192 -12.86 -0.81 -1.46
CA ALA A 192 -13.44 -0.63 -0.13
C ALA A 192 -12.76 0.53 0.64
N LEU A 193 -11.43 0.63 0.55
CA LEU A 193 -10.69 1.76 1.14
C LEU A 193 -11.01 3.08 0.43
N HIS A 194 -11.19 3.08 -0.89
CA HIS A 194 -11.53 4.27 -1.66
C HIS A 194 -12.93 4.80 -1.32
N PHE A 195 -13.90 3.91 -1.09
CA PHE A 195 -15.24 4.30 -0.66
C PHE A 195 -15.34 4.74 0.80
N ASN A 196 -14.30 4.50 1.60
CA ASN A 196 -14.27 4.97 2.98
C ASN A 196 -14.10 6.48 3.04
N SER A 197 -15.11 7.17 3.59
CA SER A 197 -15.16 8.63 3.69
C SER A 197 -13.96 9.26 4.42
N PHE A 198 -13.31 8.54 5.35
CA PHE A 198 -12.12 9.04 6.06
C PHE A 198 -10.86 9.03 5.18
N TYR A 199 -10.83 8.22 4.13
CA TYR A 199 -9.64 7.98 3.31
C TYR A 199 -9.81 8.44 1.86
N ARG A 200 -11.04 8.56 1.39
CA ARG A 200 -11.38 8.91 0.02
C ARG A 200 -10.59 10.10 -0.50
N GLN A 201 -10.63 11.24 0.20
CA GLN A 201 -9.92 12.44 -0.22
C GLN A 201 -8.40 12.19 -0.32
N ARG A 202 -7.80 11.51 0.67
CA ARG A 202 -6.36 11.20 0.66
C ARG A 202 -5.99 10.26 -0.50
N ILE A 203 -6.84 9.29 -0.83
CA ILE A 203 -6.66 8.39 -1.97
C ILE A 203 -6.79 9.16 -3.29
N GLU A 204 -7.78 10.02 -3.42
CA GLU A 204 -7.95 10.92 -4.57
C GLU A 204 -6.77 11.90 -4.71
N GLU A 205 -6.18 12.38 -3.62
CA GLU A 205 -4.99 13.22 -3.67
C GLU A 205 -3.72 12.47 -4.10
N LEU A 206 -3.63 11.18 -3.76
CA LEU A 206 -2.50 10.31 -4.08
C LEU A 206 -2.55 9.78 -5.52
N PHE A 207 -3.75 9.47 -6.02
CA PHE A 207 -3.94 8.79 -7.32
C PHE A 207 -4.81 9.56 -8.31
N GLY A 208 -5.39 10.70 -7.90
CA GLY A 208 -6.21 11.53 -8.77
C GLY A 208 -5.40 12.11 -9.92
N SER A 209 -6.10 12.32 -11.04
CA SER A 209 -5.57 12.88 -12.27
C SER A 209 -4.82 14.18 -11.99
N CYS A 210 -3.68 14.34 -12.65
CA CYS A 210 -2.98 15.61 -12.77
C CYS A 210 -3.79 16.53 -13.70
N ASP A 211 -4.97 16.98 -13.28
CA ASP A 211 -5.75 17.88 -14.10
C ASP A 211 -5.13 19.29 -14.09
N ALA A 212 -4.41 19.55 -15.19
CA ALA A 212 -4.55 20.72 -16.03
C ALA A 212 -4.41 22.09 -15.34
N GLY A 213 -3.16 22.55 -15.24
CA GLY A 213 -2.85 23.97 -15.38
C GLY A 213 -3.15 24.45 -16.80
N GLY A 214 -4.43 24.54 -17.16
CA GLY A 214 -4.93 25.12 -18.40
C GLY A 214 -6.07 26.06 -18.03
N GLY A 215 -5.71 27.32 -17.75
CA GLY A 215 -6.69 28.40 -17.77
C GLY A 215 -7.31 28.54 -19.16
N ASP A 216 -8.44 29.22 -19.17
CA ASP A 216 -9.29 29.61 -20.30
C ASP A 216 -10.26 28.58 -20.87
N GLY A 217 -11.51 29.04 -20.94
CA GLY A 217 -12.66 28.27 -21.39
C GLY A 217 -14.00 28.78 -20.86
N GLN A 218 -14.04 29.93 -20.17
CA GLN A 218 -15.26 30.70 -19.97
C GLN A 218 -15.65 31.42 -21.28
N GLU A 219 -15.71 30.73 -22.41
CA GLU A 219 -16.10 31.30 -23.71
C GLU A 219 -16.95 30.29 -24.50
N GLY A 220 -18.08 29.90 -23.91
CA GLY A 220 -19.01 28.93 -24.51
C GLY A 220 -20.49 29.23 -24.26
N ARG A 221 -20.84 30.46 -23.82
CA ARG A 221 -22.23 30.81 -23.48
C ARG A 221 -22.79 32.08 -24.11
N GLU A 222 -22.12 32.68 -25.10
CA GLU A 222 -22.61 33.92 -25.74
C GLU A 222 -22.58 33.92 -27.28
N ARG A 223 -22.76 32.76 -27.92
CA ARG A 223 -23.02 32.65 -29.38
C ARG A 223 -24.21 31.76 -29.73
N ALA A 224 -25.28 31.86 -28.95
CA ALA A 224 -26.59 31.27 -29.30
C ALA A 224 -27.75 32.27 -29.10
N ARG A 225 -27.48 33.57 -29.24
CA ARG A 225 -28.52 34.64 -29.21
C ARG A 225 -28.48 35.62 -30.38
N LYS A 226 -27.65 35.39 -31.39
CA LYS A 226 -27.70 36.10 -32.68
C LYS A 226 -27.33 35.17 -33.82
N ALA A 227 -28.29 34.35 -34.24
CA ALA A 227 -28.42 33.81 -35.58
C ALA A 227 -29.92 33.57 -35.81
#